data_AF-A0A7M2X1A4-F1
#
_entry.id   AF-A0A7M2X1A4-F1
#
_cell.length_a   1.000
_cell.length_b   1.000
_cell.length_c   1.000
_cell.angle_alpha   90.00
_cell.angle_beta   90.00
_cell.angle_gamma   90.00
#
_symmetry.space_group_name_H-M   'P 1'
#
loop_
_entity.id
_entity.type
_entity.pdbx_description
1 polymer ?
#
loop_
_entity_poly.entity_id
_entity_poly.type
_entity_poly.pdbx_seq_one_letter_code
_entity_poly.pdbx_strand_id
1 'polypeptide(L)'
;MRHDDEQSQRDAWLCRRLIDSLALARDKSPTGDRSGPSLKREAQSGEPHDGGFDSDDHCLRLCRDLRDWGLVVEQVGTIRRIERFGLEHVTYRLSDKGLQLVREQIPPMPGVWDERL
;
A
#
# COMPACT_ATOMS: atom_id res chain seq x y z
N MET A 1 1.23 20.14 18.50
CA MET A 1 -0.03 19.48 18.07
C MET A 1 -0.27 19.71 16.57
N ARG A 2 0.78 19.65 15.71
CA ARG A 2 0.70 19.83 14.24
C ARG A 2 1.41 18.71 13.45
N HIS A 3 2.23 17.88 14.11
CA HIS A 3 2.99 16.82 13.45
C HIS A 3 2.16 15.54 13.22
N ASP A 4 1.10 15.32 14.01
CA ASP A 4 0.26 14.13 13.87
C ASP A 4 -0.62 14.19 12.61
N ASP A 5 -1.02 15.40 12.19
CA ASP A 5 -1.87 15.63 11.01
C ASP A 5 -1.07 15.46 9.71
N GLU A 6 0.17 15.99 9.67
CA GLU A 6 1.06 15.89 8.50
C GLU A 6 1.45 14.43 8.20
N GLN A 7 1.74 13.66 9.26
CA GLN A 7 2.02 12.23 9.14
C GLN A 7 0.79 11.47 8.63
N SER A 8 -0.39 11.76 9.17
CA SER A 8 -1.64 11.08 8.80
C SER A 8 -2.02 11.35 7.35
N GLN A 9 -1.84 12.58 6.88
CA GLN A 9 -2.05 12.94 5.47
C GLN A 9 -1.07 12.25 4.54
N ARG A 10 0.22 12.18 4.93
CA ARG A 10 1.25 11.45 4.18
C ARG A 10 0.94 9.96 4.08
N ASP A 11 0.58 9.33 5.18
CA ASP A 11 0.22 7.92 5.23
C ASP A 11 -1.01 7.63 4.36
N ALA A 12 -2.02 8.49 4.40
CA ALA A 12 -3.20 8.36 3.55
C ALA A 12 -2.86 8.49 2.06
N TRP A 13 -2.02 9.45 1.72
CA TRP A 13 -1.51 9.61 0.35
C TRP A 13 -0.73 8.37 -0.11
N LEU A 14 0.20 7.85 0.73
CA LEU A 14 0.96 6.63 0.42
C LEU A 14 0.05 5.41 0.27
N CYS A 15 -0.97 5.26 1.13
CA CYS A 15 -1.97 4.18 1.04
C CYS A 15 -2.73 4.23 -0.29
N ARG A 16 -3.17 5.43 -0.70
CA ARG A 16 -3.81 5.63 -2.00
C ARG A 16 -2.88 5.23 -3.15
N ARG A 17 -1.62 5.68 -3.11
CA ARG A 17 -0.62 5.35 -4.14
C ARG A 17 -0.35 3.84 -4.23
N LEU A 18 -0.25 3.15 -3.10
CA LEU A 18 -0.11 1.69 -3.05
C LEU A 18 -1.27 0.99 -3.78
N ILE A 19 -2.51 1.43 -3.53
CA ILE A 19 -3.68 0.83 -4.19
C ILE A 19 -3.73 1.17 -5.67
N ASP A 20 -3.47 2.42 -6.06
CA ASP A 20 -3.42 2.83 -7.47
C ASP A 20 -2.38 2.01 -8.24
N SER A 21 -1.19 1.78 -7.65
CA SER A 21 -0.15 0.92 -8.24
C SER A 21 -0.61 -0.52 -8.42
N LEU A 22 -1.34 -1.10 -7.45
CA LEU A 22 -1.89 -2.45 -7.55
C LEU A 22 -3.05 -2.54 -8.56
N ALA A 23 -3.87 -1.51 -8.67
CA ALA A 23 -4.93 -1.43 -9.68
C ALA A 23 -4.32 -1.44 -11.10
N LEU A 24 -3.32 -0.59 -11.33
CA LEU A 24 -2.57 -0.55 -12.59
C LEU A 24 -1.86 -1.87 -12.89
N ALA A 25 -1.37 -2.58 -11.88
CA ALA A 25 -0.76 -3.90 -12.04
C ALA A 25 -1.78 -4.96 -12.49
N ARG A 26 -2.97 -4.96 -11.88
CA ARG A 26 -4.08 -5.86 -12.21
C ARG A 26 -4.59 -5.65 -13.64
N ASP A 27 -4.63 -4.41 -14.13
CA ASP A 27 -5.03 -4.14 -15.52
C ASP A 27 -4.00 -4.62 -16.55
N LYS A 28 -2.72 -4.75 -16.16
CA LYS A 28 -1.61 -5.13 -17.06
C LYS A 28 -1.23 -6.60 -17.00
N SER A 29 -1.63 -7.33 -15.97
CA SER A 29 -1.22 -8.72 -15.74
C SER A 29 -2.38 -9.55 -15.19
N PRO A 30 -2.57 -10.81 -15.65
CA PRO A 30 -3.63 -11.69 -15.17
C PRO A 30 -3.65 -11.90 -13.65
N THR A 31 -2.49 -11.83 -12.98
CA THR A 31 -2.42 -12.03 -11.53
C THR A 31 -2.46 -10.70 -10.75
N GLY A 32 -1.99 -9.61 -11.37
CA GLY A 32 -1.92 -8.28 -10.74
C GLY A 32 -0.97 -8.18 -9.54
N ASP A 33 -0.09 -9.17 -9.35
CA ASP A 33 0.79 -9.25 -8.19
C ASP A 33 1.97 -8.28 -8.29
N ARG A 34 2.37 -7.69 -7.16
CA ARG A 34 3.58 -6.88 -7.02
C ARG A 34 4.37 -7.28 -5.78
N SER A 35 5.68 -7.47 -5.94
CA SER A 35 6.57 -7.63 -4.79
C SER A 35 6.62 -6.36 -3.97
N GLY A 36 6.79 -6.48 -2.65
CA GLY A 36 6.88 -5.35 -1.72
C GLY A 36 7.84 -4.25 -2.18
N PRO A 37 9.11 -4.56 -2.58
CA PRO A 37 10.06 -3.52 -2.99
C PRO A 37 9.66 -2.80 -4.27
N SER A 38 9.08 -3.53 -5.25
CA SER A 38 8.59 -2.91 -6.48
C SER A 38 7.37 -2.03 -6.21
N LEU A 39 6.46 -2.51 -5.36
CA LEU A 39 5.26 -1.77 -4.98
C LEU A 39 5.62 -0.46 -4.26
N LYS A 40 6.53 -0.51 -3.27
CA LYS A 40 7.06 0.67 -2.59
C LYS A 40 7.61 1.69 -3.59
N ARG A 41 8.46 1.23 -4.52
CA ARG A 41 9.09 2.07 -5.54
C ARG A 41 8.07 2.74 -6.46
N GLU A 42 7.04 2.02 -6.87
CA GLU A 42 5.97 2.56 -7.71
C GLU A 42 5.11 3.57 -6.95
N ALA A 43 4.74 3.27 -5.70
CA ALA A 43 3.88 4.14 -4.90
C ALA A 43 4.54 5.49 -4.59
N GLN A 44 5.84 5.49 -4.28
CA GLN A 44 6.62 6.71 -4.06
C GLN A 44 7.06 7.44 -5.36
N SER A 45 6.73 6.90 -6.54
CA SER A 45 7.11 7.54 -7.80
C SER A 45 6.23 8.77 -8.07
N GLY A 46 6.86 9.89 -8.43
CA GLY A 46 6.16 11.14 -8.78
C GLY A 46 5.99 12.14 -7.63
N GLU A 47 6.63 11.91 -6.50
CA GLU A 47 6.58 12.80 -5.35
C GLU A 47 7.60 13.95 -5.42
N PRO A 48 7.19 15.20 -5.12
CA PRO A 48 8.13 16.27 -4.81
C PRO A 48 8.80 16.03 -3.44
N HIS A 49 10.13 16.13 -3.40
CA HIS A 49 11.02 15.89 -2.25
C HIS A 49 10.36 16.13 -0.87
N ASP A 50 9.97 15.04 -0.19
CA ASP A 50 9.84 14.85 1.29
C ASP A 50 8.66 13.98 1.78
N GLY A 51 7.73 13.52 0.94
CA GLY A 51 6.54 12.76 1.41
C GLY A 51 6.64 11.22 1.35
N GLY A 52 7.83 10.66 1.15
CA GLY A 52 8.00 9.23 0.84
C GLY A 52 7.91 8.33 2.07
N PHE A 53 8.06 7.02 1.86
CA PHE A 53 8.17 6.07 2.97
C PHE A 53 9.46 6.31 3.77
N ASP A 54 9.35 6.40 5.11
CA ASP A 54 10.52 6.56 5.99
C ASP A 54 11.42 5.32 6.02
N SER A 55 10.84 4.13 5.83
CA SER A 55 11.54 2.84 5.89
C SER A 55 10.73 1.73 5.20
N ASP A 56 11.34 0.55 5.08
CA ASP A 56 10.63 -0.65 4.64
C ASP A 56 9.59 -1.11 5.66
N ASP A 57 9.88 -0.95 6.96
CA ASP A 57 8.92 -1.23 8.05
C ASP A 57 7.70 -0.29 7.99
N HIS A 58 7.91 0.98 7.61
CA HIS A 58 6.80 1.91 7.38
C HIS A 58 5.92 1.41 6.21
N CYS A 59 6.51 1.05 5.07
CA CYS A 59 5.76 0.47 3.95
C CYS A 59 5.00 -0.80 4.34
N LEU A 60 5.66 -1.73 5.05
CA LEU A 60 5.04 -2.95 5.55
C LEU A 60 3.85 -2.67 6.47
N ARG A 61 3.95 -1.69 7.36
CA ARG A 61 2.84 -1.28 8.23
C ARG A 61 1.63 -0.84 7.41
N LEU A 62 1.81 0.09 6.47
CA LEU A 62 0.71 0.58 5.63
C LEU A 62 0.09 -0.54 4.79
N CYS A 63 0.90 -1.44 4.22
CA CYS A 63 0.38 -2.60 3.49
C CYS A 63 -0.42 -3.57 4.38
N ARG A 64 -0.04 -3.72 5.66
CA ARG A 64 -0.79 -4.52 6.63
C ARG A 64 -2.11 -3.84 7.01
N ASP A 65 -2.11 -2.52 7.19
CA ASP A 65 -3.33 -1.75 7.43
C ASP A 65 -4.33 -1.94 6.26
N LEU A 66 -3.85 -1.83 5.01
CA LEU A 66 -4.63 -2.10 3.80
C LEU A 66 -5.15 -3.54 3.73
N ARG A 67 -4.34 -4.53 4.16
CA ARG A 67 -4.73 -5.94 4.20
C ARG A 67 -5.81 -6.17 5.25
N ASP A 68 -5.67 -5.58 6.43
CA ASP A 68 -6.60 -5.73 7.55
C ASP A 68 -7.94 -5.04 7.24
N TRP A 69 -7.93 -3.97 6.45
CA TRP A 69 -9.14 -3.40 5.85
C TRP A 69 -9.72 -4.22 4.70
N GLY A 70 -9.05 -5.30 4.29
CA GLY A 70 -9.47 -6.21 3.23
C GLY A 70 -9.34 -5.63 1.83
N LEU A 71 -8.48 -4.63 1.61
CA LEU A 71 -8.27 -4.02 0.29
C LEU A 71 -7.22 -4.73 -0.54
N VAL A 72 -6.22 -5.31 0.11
CA VAL A 72 -5.15 -6.06 -0.55
C VAL A 72 -5.07 -7.46 0.02
N VAL A 73 -4.55 -8.37 -0.80
CA VAL A 73 -4.18 -9.73 -0.37
C VAL A 73 -2.67 -9.77 -0.29
N GLU A 74 -2.15 -10.12 0.89
CA GLU A 74 -0.73 -10.36 1.14
C GLU A 74 -0.40 -11.84 0.96
N GLN A 75 0.69 -12.13 0.27
CA GLN A 75 1.29 -13.45 0.15
C GLN A 75 2.71 -13.40 0.70
N VAL A 76 2.99 -14.25 1.67
CA VAL A 76 4.33 -14.37 2.27
C VAL A 76 5.09 -15.48 1.56
N GLY A 77 6.24 -15.13 1.00
CA GLY A 77 7.17 -16.09 0.41
C GLY A 77 7.93 -16.89 1.48
N THR A 78 8.75 -17.83 1.03
CA THR A 78 9.60 -18.62 1.93
C THR A 78 10.64 -17.74 2.63
N ILE A 79 10.75 -17.88 3.95
CA ILE A 79 11.75 -17.20 4.78
C ILE A 79 12.72 -18.27 5.31
N ARG A 80 14.02 -18.09 5.14
CA ARG A 80 15.00 -19.04 5.71
C ARG A 80 15.15 -18.81 7.22
N ARG A 81 15.54 -19.86 7.95
CA ARG A 81 15.63 -19.86 9.43
C ARG A 81 16.54 -18.76 10.02
N ILE A 82 17.46 -18.20 9.24
CA ILE A 82 18.40 -17.15 9.65
C ILE A 82 18.05 -15.76 9.07
N GLU A 83 17.03 -15.67 8.22
CA GLU A 83 16.62 -14.42 7.59
C GLU A 83 15.63 -13.68 8.47
N ARG A 84 15.78 -12.36 8.54
CA ARG A 84 14.79 -11.49 9.19
C ARG A 84 13.69 -11.22 8.17
N PHE A 85 12.43 -11.40 8.58
CA PHE A 85 11.28 -11.04 7.74
C PHE A 85 11.31 -9.54 7.39
N GLY A 86 11.01 -9.24 6.13
CA GLY A 86 11.11 -7.91 5.54
C GLY A 86 10.27 -7.77 4.27
N LEU A 87 10.30 -6.58 3.68
CA LEU A 87 9.47 -6.20 2.54
C LEU A 87 9.75 -7.07 1.30
N GLU A 88 10.96 -7.59 1.17
CA GLU A 88 11.41 -8.52 0.14
C GLU A 88 10.71 -9.88 0.16
N HIS A 89 10.09 -10.26 1.29
CA HIS A 89 9.43 -11.54 1.49
C HIS A 89 7.92 -11.51 1.23
N VAL A 90 7.37 -10.36 0.84
CA VAL A 90 5.93 -10.18 0.63
C VAL A 90 5.60 -9.79 -0.80
N THR A 91 4.49 -10.35 -1.28
CA THR A 91 3.86 -10.01 -2.54
C THR A 91 2.42 -9.59 -2.25
N TYR A 92 1.96 -8.53 -2.91
CA TYR A 92 0.62 -7.99 -2.73
C TYR A 92 -0.14 -8.00 -4.05
N ARG A 93 -1.45 -8.18 -3.95
CA ARG A 93 -2.39 -7.98 -5.06
C ARG A 93 -3.64 -7.26 -4.59
N LEU A 94 -4.31 -6.58 -5.51
CA LEU A 94 -5.57 -5.91 -5.22
C LEU A 94 -6.69 -6.93 -5.02
N SER A 95 -7.40 -6.83 -3.89
CA SER A 95 -8.62 -7.61 -3.67
C SER A 95 -9.79 -7.09 -4.51
N ASP A 96 -10.92 -7.81 -4.54
CA ASP A 96 -12.13 -7.30 -5.18
C ASP A 96 -12.73 -6.09 -4.44
N LYS A 97 -12.64 -6.06 -3.10
CA LYS A 97 -13.03 -4.88 -2.31
C LYS A 97 -12.14 -3.67 -2.63
N GLY A 98 -10.83 -3.89 -2.77
CA GLY A 98 -9.89 -2.87 -3.21
C GLY A 98 -10.23 -2.32 -4.60
N LEU A 99 -10.61 -3.19 -5.53
CA LEU A 99 -11.05 -2.78 -6.86
C LEU A 99 -12.38 -2.00 -6.83
N GLN A 100 -13.34 -2.40 -5.98
CA GLN A 100 -14.58 -1.66 -5.77
C GLN A 100 -14.30 -0.25 -5.22
N LEU A 101 -13.34 -0.11 -4.32
CA LEU A 101 -12.92 1.19 -3.77
C LEU A 101 -12.34 2.11 -4.85
N VAL A 102 -11.42 1.60 -5.66
CA VAL A 102 -10.82 2.36 -6.79
C VAL A 102 -11.89 2.77 -7.82
N ARG A 103 -12.92 1.93 -8.00
CA ARG A 103 -14.03 2.20 -8.92
C ARG A 103 -15.16 3.01 -8.28
N GLU A 104 -14.97 3.54 -7.08
CA GLU A 104 -15.96 4.34 -6.34
C GLU A 104 -17.30 3.60 -6.12
N GLN A 105 -17.27 2.26 -6.07
CA GLN A 105 -18.45 1.41 -5.86
C GLN A 105 -18.77 1.20 -4.38
N ILE A 106 -17.84 1.58 -3.50
CA ILE A 106 -18.01 1.61 -2.04
C ILE A 106 -17.56 2.98 -1.52
N PRO A 107 -18.00 3.39 -0.31
CA PRO A 107 -17.56 4.64 0.29
C PRO A 107 -16.03 4.73 0.43
N PRO A 108 -15.45 5.95 0.33
CA PRO A 108 -14.06 6.20 0.67
C PRO A 108 -13.72 5.63 2.04
N MET A 109 -12.55 5.00 2.17
CA MET A 109 -12.11 4.48 3.45
C MET A 109 -11.21 5.50 4.18
N PRO A 110 -11.45 5.71 5.49
CA PRO A 110 -10.58 6.51 6.34
C PRO A 110 -9.13 6.04 6.27
N GLY A 111 -8.18 6.97 6.16
CA GLY A 111 -6.75 6.65 6.01
C GLY A 111 -6.34 6.24 4.59
N VAL A 112 -7.21 6.38 3.58
CA VAL A 112 -6.87 6.16 2.17
C VAL A 112 -7.47 7.23 1.25
N TRP A 113 -8.78 7.47 1.32
CA TRP A 113 -9.49 8.47 0.49
C TRP A 113 -10.38 9.42 1.30
N ASP A 114 -10.33 9.33 2.64
CA ASP A 114 -10.97 10.32 3.51
C ASP A 114 -9.90 11.23 4.10
N GLU A 115 -9.87 12.48 3.64
CA GLU A 115 -8.99 13.55 4.12
C GLU A 115 -9.55 14.21 5.41
N ARG A 116 -10.65 13.69 5.99
CA ARG A 116 -11.33 14.29 7.17
C ARG A 116 -10.84 13.76 8.52
N LEU A 117 -9.58 13.35 8.62
CA LEU A 117 -8.90 13.18 9.91
C LEU A 117 -7.98 14.37 10.15
#